data_AF-A0A6L9ZFF0-F1
#
_entry.id   AF-A0A6L9ZFF0-F1
#
_cell.length_a   1.000
_cell.length_b   1.000
_cell.length_c   1.000
_cell.angle_alpha   90.00
_cell.angle_beta   90.00
_cell.angle_gamma   90.00
#
_symmetry.space_group_name_H-M   'P 1'
#
loop_
_entity.id
_entity.type
_entity.pdbx_description
1 polymer ?
#
loop_
_entity_poly.entity_id
_entity_poly.type
_entity_poly.pdbx_seq_one_letter_code
_entity_poly.pdbx_strand_id
1 'polypeptide(L)'
;MDIYNNSSMPKDLNEVSDYKITFQAKKQPWDYYLVTDQLTNGDEFLIEDKDTIREPKIKFTRSTRAEAENTDPIFSALNQQFPEFQKYLFKSDSEIACQEAGIKNIQLLKKKKSELGEPTEPTVWIDHLPNPPNHNGIKVINALKYL
;
A
#
# COMPACT_ATOMS: atom_id res chain seq x y z
N MET A 1 -3.90 -0.71 -31.55
CA MET A 1 -5.05 -1.21 -30.76
C MET A 1 -5.97 -1.83 -31.78
N ASP A 2 -5.76 -3.12 -32.05
CA ASP A 2 -6.42 -3.77 -33.17
C ASP A 2 -7.69 -4.44 -32.66
N ILE A 3 -8.83 -3.85 -33.05
CA ILE A 3 -10.16 -4.38 -32.75
C ILE A 3 -10.43 -5.46 -33.81
N TYR A 4 -10.33 -6.73 -33.43
CA TYR A 4 -10.78 -7.82 -34.28
C TYR A 4 -12.30 -7.91 -34.21
N ASN A 5 -12.97 -7.60 -35.31
CA ASN A 5 -14.40 -7.83 -35.46
C ASN A 5 -14.64 -9.34 -35.60
N ASN A 6 -15.09 -9.99 -34.53
CA ASN A 6 -15.40 -11.41 -34.54
C ASN A 6 -16.68 -11.63 -35.37
N SER A 7 -16.53 -12.12 -36.60
CA SER A 7 -17.60 -12.35 -37.59
C SER A 7 -18.55 -13.50 -37.22
N SER A 8 -18.79 -13.73 -35.93
CA SER A 8 -19.59 -14.82 -35.37
C SER A 8 -20.81 -14.31 -34.61
N MET A 9 -21.43 -13.21 -35.05
CA MET A 9 -22.73 -12.80 -34.51
C MET A 9 -23.85 -13.70 -35.08
N PRO A 10 -24.65 -14.37 -34.23
CA PRO A 10 -25.86 -15.05 -34.68
C PRO A 10 -26.83 -14.02 -35.29
N LYS A 11 -27.51 -14.41 -36.37
CA LYS A 11 -28.51 -13.57 -37.06
C LYS A 11 -29.84 -13.43 -36.30
N ASP A 12 -29.94 -13.95 -35.08
CA ASP A 12 -31.18 -13.96 -34.32
C ASP A 12 -31.09 -12.97 -33.15
N LEU A 13 -31.78 -11.83 -33.30
CA LEU A 13 -31.81 -10.73 -32.33
C LEU A 13 -32.74 -11.01 -31.13
N ASN A 14 -33.38 -12.20 -31.09
CA ASN A 14 -34.33 -12.58 -30.04
C ASN A 14 -33.71 -13.43 -28.92
N GLU A 15 -32.48 -13.94 -29.10
CA GLU A 15 -31.71 -14.47 -27.98
C GLU A 15 -30.96 -13.31 -27.33
N VAL A 16 -31.39 -12.93 -26.12
CA VAL A 16 -30.62 -12.03 -25.27
C VAL A 16 -29.37 -12.80 -24.82
N SER A 17 -28.37 -12.87 -25.69
CA SER A 17 -27.07 -13.40 -25.33
C SER A 17 -26.41 -12.38 -24.40
N ASP A 18 -26.35 -12.69 -23.11
CA ASP A 18 -25.61 -11.88 -22.15
C ASP A 18 -24.16 -11.76 -22.61
N TYR A 19 -23.80 -10.59 -23.13
CA TYR A 19 -22.44 -10.29 -23.50
C TYR A 19 -21.61 -10.12 -22.23
N LYS A 20 -20.73 -11.09 -21.95
CA LYS A 20 -19.82 -11.07 -20.82
C LYS A 20 -18.41 -10.75 -21.30
N ILE A 21 -17.82 -9.66 -20.80
CA ILE A 21 -16.39 -9.41 -20.88
C ILE A 21 -15.76 -9.76 -19.54
N THR A 22 -14.71 -10.57 -19.57
CA THR A 22 -13.88 -10.85 -18.40
C THR A 22 -12.69 -9.90 -18.40
N PHE A 23 -12.58 -9.04 -17.39
CA PHE A 23 -11.38 -8.24 -17.16
C PHE A 23 -10.50 -8.95 -16.13
N GLN A 24 -9.22 -9.11 -16.45
CA GLN A 24 -8.23 -9.48 -15.45
C GLN A 24 -7.72 -8.20 -14.78
N ALA A 25 -7.92 -8.10 -13.47
CA ALA A 25 -7.38 -6.99 -12.70
C ALA A 25 -5.85 -7.02 -12.76
N LYS A 26 -5.24 -5.89 -13.13
CA LYS A 26 -3.79 -5.69 -13.02
C LYS A 26 -3.39 -5.87 -11.55
N LYS A 27 -2.26 -6.52 -11.29
CA LYS A 27 -1.65 -6.58 -9.96
C LYS A 27 -0.38 -5.73 -9.96
N GLN A 28 -0.04 -5.16 -8.81
CA GLN A 28 1.20 -4.41 -8.63
C GLN A 28 1.65 -4.43 -7.16
N PRO A 29 2.95 -4.31 -6.87
CA PRO A 29 3.42 -4.05 -5.52
C PRO A 29 2.91 -2.70 -5.01
N TRP A 30 2.72 -2.60 -3.70
CA TRP A 30 2.31 -1.38 -3.01
C TRP A 30 3.43 -0.92 -2.09
N ASP A 31 3.81 0.34 -2.23
CA ASP A 31 4.88 0.97 -1.44
C ASP A 31 4.31 2.16 -0.65
N TYR A 32 4.48 2.11 0.68
CA TYR A 32 4.14 3.19 1.59
C TYR A 32 5.39 3.84 2.16
N TYR A 33 5.46 5.16 2.02
CA TYR A 33 6.53 5.99 2.57
C TYR A 33 5.95 6.79 3.73
N LEU A 34 6.52 6.63 4.93
CA LEU A 34 6.13 7.38 6.11
C LEU A 34 7.20 8.42 6.41
N VAL A 35 6.82 9.70 6.50
CA VAL A 35 7.66 10.78 7.02
C VAL A 35 7.11 11.21 8.37
N THR A 36 7.94 11.14 9.41
CA THR A 36 7.56 11.45 10.80
C THR A 36 8.64 12.26 11.51
N ASP A 37 8.27 12.90 12.60
CA ASP A 37 9.15 13.75 13.39
C ASP A 37 10.20 12.97 14.21
N GLN A 38 11.04 13.71 14.93
CA GLN A 38 12.01 13.12 15.86
C GLN A 38 11.40 12.72 17.21
N LEU A 39 10.19 13.17 17.55
CA LEU A 39 9.52 12.76 18.79
C LEU A 39 9.09 11.29 18.71
N THR A 40 8.91 10.75 17.50
CA THR A 40 8.72 9.32 17.29
C THR A 40 10.02 8.50 17.24
N ASN A 41 11.16 9.12 17.57
CA ASN A 41 12.45 8.45 17.46
C ASN A 41 12.57 7.27 18.44
N GLY A 42 12.61 6.07 17.87
CA GLY A 42 12.68 4.81 18.61
C GLY A 42 11.38 4.02 18.62
N ASP A 43 10.26 4.62 18.18
CA ASP A 43 9.00 3.90 17.98
C ASP A 43 9.11 2.92 16.80
N GLU A 44 8.35 1.84 16.89
CA GLU A 44 8.21 0.87 15.82
C GLU A 44 6.89 1.11 15.08
N PHE A 45 6.97 1.06 13.76
CA PHE A 45 5.82 1.26 12.86
C PHE A 45 5.59 0.01 12.05
N LEU A 46 4.32 -0.36 11.91
CA LEU A 46 3.87 -1.56 11.20
C LEU A 46 2.69 -1.19 10.31
N ILE A 47 2.58 -1.85 9.16
CA ILE A 47 1.39 -1.79 8.31
C ILE A 47 0.75 -3.16 8.30
N GLU A 48 -0.51 -3.24 8.70
CA GLU A 48 -1.26 -4.49 8.80
C GLU A 48 -2.60 -4.39 8.10
N ASP A 49 -3.07 -5.52 7.56
CA ASP A 49 -4.46 -5.66 7.12
C ASP A 49 -5.30 -6.18 8.29
N LYS A 50 -6.23 -5.35 8.77
CA LYS A 50 -7.16 -5.73 9.85
C LYS A 50 -8.20 -6.74 9.36
N ASP A 51 -8.36 -6.93 8.06
CA ASP A 51 -9.21 -7.99 7.50
C ASP A 51 -8.55 -9.37 7.63
N THR A 52 -8.89 -10.07 8.71
CA THR A 52 -8.27 -11.37 9.05
C THR A 52 -8.74 -12.53 8.19
N ILE A 53 -9.82 -12.35 7.41
CA ILE A 53 -10.43 -13.38 6.57
C ILE A 53 -10.07 -13.22 5.08
N ARG A 54 -9.38 -12.13 4.70
CA ARG A 54 -8.96 -11.89 3.32
C ARG A 54 -7.98 -12.94 2.82
N GLU A 55 -8.26 -13.47 1.63
CA GLU A 55 -7.33 -14.32 0.88
C GLU A 55 -7.17 -13.79 -0.56
N PRO A 56 -5.92 -13.57 -1.04
CA PRO A 56 -4.66 -13.76 -0.32
C PRO A 56 -4.44 -12.69 0.76
N LYS A 57 -3.78 -13.07 1.86
CA LYS A 57 -3.38 -12.12 2.91
C LYS A 57 -2.44 -11.05 2.37
N ILE A 58 -2.74 -9.81 2.70
CA ILE A 58 -1.88 -8.67 2.37
C ILE A 58 -0.95 -8.43 3.55
N LYS A 59 0.35 -8.42 3.29
CA LYS A 59 1.41 -8.18 4.28
C LYS A 59 2.38 -7.15 3.76
N PHE A 60 2.98 -6.41 4.68
CA PHE A 60 3.97 -5.39 4.38
C PHE A 60 5.23 -5.61 5.20
N THR A 61 6.37 -5.55 4.52
CA THR A 61 7.69 -5.59 5.15
C THR A 61 8.28 -4.18 5.17
N ARG A 62 8.78 -3.77 6.34
CA ARG A 62 9.53 -2.52 6.48
C ARG A 62 10.97 -2.72 6.01
N SER A 63 11.39 -1.99 4.99
CA SER A 63 12.79 -1.98 4.55
C SER A 63 13.69 -1.37 5.62
N THR A 64 14.92 -1.86 5.73
CA THR A 64 15.93 -1.19 6.54
C THR A 64 16.33 0.14 5.89
N ARG A 65 16.80 1.11 6.68
CA ARG A 65 17.21 2.42 6.14
C ARG A 65 18.28 2.28 5.05
N ALA A 66 19.31 1.46 5.30
CA ALA A 66 20.40 1.25 4.36
C ALA A 66 19.93 0.57 3.06
N GLU A 67 19.01 -0.37 3.15
CA GLU A 67 18.41 -1.02 1.97
C GLU A 67 17.58 -0.01 1.15
N ALA A 68 16.72 0.77 1.82
CA ALA A 68 15.85 1.73 1.15
C ALA A 68 16.67 2.85 0.46
N GLU A 69 17.72 3.37 1.10
CA GLU A 69 18.59 4.39 0.51
C GLU A 69 19.30 3.90 -0.77
N ASN A 70 19.69 2.63 -0.82
CA ASN A 70 20.40 2.08 -1.98
C ASN A 70 19.50 1.61 -3.11
N THR A 71 18.27 1.18 -2.79
CA THR A 71 17.39 0.50 -3.75
C THR A 71 16.20 1.34 -4.20
N ASP A 72 15.84 2.38 -3.45
CA ASP A 72 14.63 3.16 -3.70
C ASP A 72 14.96 4.66 -3.94
N PRO A 73 14.78 5.15 -5.18
CA PRO A 73 15.11 6.54 -5.51
C PRO A 73 14.17 7.56 -4.85
N ILE A 74 12.93 7.17 -4.52
CA ILE A 74 11.96 8.04 -3.86
C ILE A 74 12.34 8.21 -2.40
N PHE A 75 12.72 7.13 -1.73
CA PHE A 75 13.24 7.17 -0.37
C PHE A 75 14.47 8.07 -0.27
N SER A 76 15.40 7.93 -1.22
CA SER A 76 16.57 8.80 -1.32
C SER A 76 16.21 10.27 -1.55
N ALA A 77 15.24 10.57 -2.41
CA ALA A 77 14.74 11.92 -2.61
C ALA A 77 14.09 12.50 -1.34
N LEU A 78 13.28 11.71 -0.63
CA LEU A 78 12.66 12.12 0.64
C LEU A 78 13.71 12.41 1.71
N ASN A 79 14.81 11.65 1.74
CA ASN A 79 15.93 11.91 2.64
C ASN A 79 16.61 13.25 2.36
N GLN A 80 16.75 13.63 1.10
CA GLN A 80 17.30 14.93 0.72
C GLN A 80 16.34 16.09 1.02
N GLN A 81 15.04 15.90 0.80
CA GLN A 81 14.03 16.95 1.01
C GLN A 81 13.72 17.21 2.48
N PHE A 82 13.75 16.17 3.31
CA PHE A 82 13.32 16.24 4.71
C PHE A 82 14.40 15.75 5.67
N PRO A 83 15.67 16.22 5.61
CA PRO A 83 16.81 15.57 6.26
C PRO A 83 16.65 15.38 7.78
N GLU A 84 15.92 16.28 8.44
CA GLU A 84 15.70 16.27 9.90
C GLU A 84 14.62 15.29 10.37
N PHE A 85 13.81 14.76 9.44
CA PHE A 85 12.68 13.87 9.72
C PHE A 85 13.08 12.40 9.58
N GLN A 86 12.35 11.51 10.24
CA GLN A 86 12.50 10.06 10.07
C GLN A 86 11.66 9.58 8.88
N LYS A 87 12.22 8.64 8.11
CA LYS A 87 11.57 8.06 6.94
C LYS A 87 11.54 6.56 7.07
N TYR A 88 10.41 5.96 6.73
CA TYR A 88 10.24 4.52 6.65
C TYR A 88 9.64 4.16 5.29
N LEU A 89 10.07 3.03 4.76
CA LEU A 89 9.52 2.43 3.55
C LEU A 89 8.95 1.06 3.92
N PHE A 90 7.69 0.85 3.56
CA PHE A 90 6.99 -0.42 3.69
C PHE A 90 6.61 -0.90 2.30
N LYS A 91 6.96 -2.13 1.96
CA LYS A 91 6.65 -2.77 0.68
C LYS A 91 5.73 -3.95 0.90
N SER A 92 4.73 -4.11 0.04
CA SER A 92 3.88 -5.31 0.08
C SER A 92 4.68 -6.55 -0.28
N ASP A 93 4.50 -7.64 0.46
CA ASP A 93 5.23 -8.90 0.23
C ASP A 93 4.81 -9.58 -1.09
N SER A 94 3.65 -9.23 -1.65
CA SER A 94 3.15 -9.74 -2.91
C SER A 94 2.42 -8.65 -3.70
N GLU A 95 2.21 -8.88 -4.99
CA GLU A 95 1.43 -7.97 -5.82
C GLU A 95 -0.05 -7.99 -5.44
N ILE A 96 -0.63 -6.80 -5.29
CA ILE A 96 -2.01 -6.60 -4.90
C ILE A 96 -2.81 -6.21 -6.14
N ALA A 97 -3.99 -6.82 -6.31
CA ALA A 97 -4.88 -6.49 -7.42
C ALA A 97 -5.41 -5.06 -7.30
N CYS A 98 -5.28 -4.30 -8.39
CA CYS A 98 -5.94 -3.01 -8.56
C CYS A 98 -7.45 -3.26 -8.63
N GLN A 99 -8.20 -2.59 -7.75
CA GLN A 99 -9.66 -2.67 -7.70
C GLN A 99 -10.25 -1.25 -7.73
N GLU A 100 -11.44 -1.13 -8.29
CA GLU A 100 -12.18 0.15 -8.39
C GLU A 100 -12.52 0.70 -6.99
N ALA A 101 -12.96 -0.18 -6.09
CA ALA A 101 -13.17 0.17 -4.69
C ALA A 101 -11.85 0.13 -3.91
N GLY A 102 -11.63 1.10 -3.02
CA GLY A 102 -10.47 1.11 -2.12
C GLY A 102 -10.38 -0.18 -1.28
N ILE A 103 -9.17 -0.72 -1.04
CA ILE A 103 -8.98 -1.80 -0.08
C ILE A 103 -9.03 -1.15 1.29
N LYS A 104 -10.18 -1.30 1.96
CA LYS A 104 -10.34 -0.83 3.34
C LYS A 104 -9.58 -1.76 4.29
N ASN A 105 -9.29 -1.27 5.50
CA ASN A 105 -8.69 -2.02 6.61
C ASN A 105 -7.16 -2.18 6.63
N ILE A 106 -6.43 -1.62 5.65
CA ILE A 106 -4.98 -1.48 5.81
C ILE A 106 -4.68 -0.33 6.79
N GLN A 107 -4.03 -0.64 7.90
CA GLN A 107 -3.78 0.28 9.02
C GLN A 107 -2.30 0.58 9.19
N LEU A 108 -1.98 1.78 9.68
CA LEU A 108 -0.67 2.08 10.25
C LEU A 108 -0.76 1.94 11.77
N LEU A 109 0.03 1.02 12.31
CA LEU A 109 0.18 0.81 13.74
C LEU A 109 1.48 1.45 14.23
N LYS A 110 1.40 1.97 15.45
CA LYS A 110 2.53 2.56 16.19
C LYS A 110 2.71 1.82 17.50
N LYS A 111 3.90 1.28 17.70
CA LYS A 111 4.33 0.65 18.94
C LYS A 111 5.35 1.55 19.62
N LYS A 112 4.99 2.05 20.81
CA LYS A 112 5.85 2.95 21.57
C LYS A 112 7.02 2.18 22.17
N LYS A 113 8.22 2.74 22.08
CA LYS A 113 9.34 2.21 22.85
C LYS A 113 9.10 2.48 24.33
N SER A 114 8.94 1.43 25.13
CA SER A 114 8.89 1.57 26.59
C SER A 114 10.28 1.94 27.11
N GLU A 115 10.35 2.96 27.96
CA GLU A 115 11.57 3.34 28.69
C GLU A 115 12.06 2.20 29.63
N LEU A 116 11.16 1.28 29.97
CA LEU A 116 11.40 0.12 30.83
C LEU A 116 11.65 -1.19 30.04
N GLY A 117 11.67 -1.14 28.71
CA GLY A 117 11.93 -2.32 27.85
C GLY A 117 10.74 -3.28 27.71
N GLU A 118 9.59 -2.97 28.31
CA GLU A 118 8.39 -3.79 28.13
C GLU A 118 7.76 -3.55 26.74
N PRO A 119 7.42 -4.60 25.97
CA PRO A 119 6.74 -4.44 24.71
C PRO A 119 5.35 -3.84 24.94
N THR A 120 5.12 -2.62 24.43
CA THR A 120 3.77 -2.05 24.40
C THR A 120 2.96 -2.70 23.29
N GLU A 121 1.65 -2.86 23.51
CA GLU A 121 0.75 -3.28 22.44
C GLU A 121 0.72 -2.22 21.33
N PRO A 122 0.77 -2.63 20.05
CA PRO A 122 0.63 -1.68 18.94
C PRO A 122 -0.71 -0.94 19.03
N THR A 123 -0.65 0.38 18.86
CA THR A 123 -1.84 1.23 18.81
C THR A 123 -2.10 1.67 17.37
N VAL A 124 -3.37 1.72 16.97
CA VAL A 124 -3.75 2.22 15.64
C VAL A 124 -3.44 3.71 15.58
N TRP A 125 -2.56 4.10 14.66
CA TRP A 125 -2.24 5.51 14.41
C TRP A 125 -3.03 6.06 13.23
N ILE A 126 -3.15 5.29 12.14
CA ILE A 126 -4.02 5.59 11.01
C ILE A 126 -4.88 4.36 10.74
N ASP A 127 -6.20 4.52 10.87
CA ASP A 127 -7.18 3.43 10.74
C ASP A 127 -7.39 2.97 9.28
N HIS A 128 -7.07 3.83 8.32
CA HIS A 128 -7.16 3.46 6.91
C HIS A 128 -6.12 4.19 6.07
N LEU A 129 -5.13 3.44 5.59
CA LEU A 129 -4.18 3.93 4.61
C LEU A 129 -4.82 4.01 3.23
N PRO A 130 -4.60 5.11 2.51
CA PRO A 130 -5.18 5.28 1.18
C PRO A 130 -4.52 4.33 0.19
N ASN A 131 -5.32 3.72 -0.66
CA ASN A 131 -4.84 2.91 -1.77
C ASN A 131 -3.80 3.67 -2.60
N PRO A 132 -2.64 3.07 -2.86
CA PRO A 132 -1.68 3.64 -3.79
C PRO A 132 -2.28 3.70 -5.22
N PRO A 133 -1.91 4.72 -6.02
CA PRO A 133 -2.46 4.91 -7.35
C PRO A 133 -2.06 3.78 -8.30
N ASN A 134 -2.83 3.61 -9.39
CA ASN A 134 -2.60 2.60 -10.44
C ASN A 134 -1.28 2.80 -11.23
N HIS A 135 -0.58 3.91 -10.99
CA HIS A 135 0.72 4.21 -11.58
C HIS A 135 1.79 4.11 -10.49
N ASN A 136 2.56 3.02 -10.54
CA ASN A 136 3.71 2.71 -9.69
C ASN A 136 3.42 2.48 -8.19
N GLY A 137 2.16 2.42 -7.75
CA GLY A 137 1.83 1.90 -6.41
C GLY A 137 2.41 2.68 -5.23
N ILE A 138 2.76 3.95 -5.40
CA ILE A 138 3.44 4.76 -4.38
C ILE A 138 2.46 5.65 -3.61
N LYS A 139 2.53 5.59 -2.28
CA LYS A 139 1.85 6.56 -1.41
C LYS A 139 2.78 7.12 -0.33
N VAL A 140 2.89 8.44 -0.30
CA VAL A 140 3.55 9.17 0.79
C VAL A 140 2.53 9.57 1.85
N ILE A 141 2.79 9.16 3.09
CA ILE A 141 2.04 9.51 4.29
C ILE A 141 2.88 10.53 5.06
N ASN A 142 2.42 11.78 5.07
CA ASN A 142 3.03 12.82 5.90
C ASN A 142 2.34 12.82 7.27
N ALA A 143 2.98 12.20 8.27
CA ALA A 143 2.43 12.09 9.61
C ALA A 143 2.56 13.41 10.41
N LEU A 144 3.31 14.40 9.92
CA LEU A 144 3.48 15.71 10.57
C LEU A 144 2.18 16.52 10.66
N LYS A 145 1.15 16.15 9.89
CA LYS A 145 -0.17 16.79 9.96
C LYS A 145 -1.04 16.28 11.11
N TYR A 146 -0.62 15.22 11.81
CA TYR A 146 -1.37 14.55 12.87
C TYR A 146 -0.77 14.77 14.27
N LEU A 147 0.17 15.71 14.37
CA LEU A 147 0.78 16.23 15.60
C LEU A 147 0.25 17.64 15.85
#